data_AF-A0A1F5UCD7-F1
#
_entry.id   AF-A0A1F5UCD7-F1
#
_cell.length_a   1.000
_cell.length_b   1.000
_cell.length_c   1.000
_cell.angle_alpha   90.00
_cell.angle_beta   90.00
_cell.angle_gamma   90.00
#
_symmetry.space_group_name_H-M   'P 1'
#
loop_
_entity.id
_entity.type
_entity.pdbx_description
1 polymer ?
#
loop_
_entity_poly.entity_id
_entity_poly.type
_entity_poly.pdbx_seq_one_letter_code
_entity_poly.pdbx_strand_id
1 'polypeptide(L)'
;MLLKKSCLILLFITFSLGMLAAAPKKPGKFVDSVTGISFKIPDGWTQAKKQYPPLFLSDRDKEIQDYIILEKYFRDVPVEEAYEKYWEHFKKSFEDLALVEKKEIELKDRKAILIYYSYTKVKKEGAAKRITEKEFSSEAGKLKKSFMLFIKTGSIINIVEFFNNVMPGDEAGKLLETLAGTISFETAPKVVHSLFSPRGNDVEELLEKKKYEEAEKLADKALIETPGDPELLMLKAVLSASLNKEADAVKFVEEAFSQGYFDPSYVTAKDEFKEAGKKGLFNNFIKNRNELIKKGRKVLLARVKKELASYYEIQIPETNVILYTDIKDNAKIKILKESMVTAAKFASDDLEIKKSEFPIFWIMSESRDVNKALIGTLMGTSSGFEGVYVPAFGIFFSDTATGYGTFVHEYMHALHSGDQNLLLQNHPRWLTEMLSTTFESLRWNEVREKIEVKYKSERLGSLLFYIRNDKHVGLDKLITAEKGWNKNIDIEIFYAAVRYLGIYLYSELLLPEFYSEYKKNYEEDKSGLKAFEKVTGKNIADFEKEWEKWLPVINKKD
;
A
#
# COMPACT_ATOMS: atom_id res chain seq x y z
N MET A 1 -8.38 0.15 64.31
CA MET A 1 -9.20 0.87 63.31
C MET A 1 -8.64 0.83 61.88
N LEU A 2 -7.67 -0.05 61.56
CA LEU A 2 -7.03 -0.12 60.22
C LEU A 2 -7.26 -1.43 59.45
N LEU A 3 -7.93 -2.44 60.01
CA LEU A 3 -8.18 -3.72 59.32
C LEU A 3 -9.54 -3.82 58.59
N LYS A 4 -10.46 -2.86 58.76
CA LYS A 4 -11.81 -2.92 58.13
C LYS A 4 -11.90 -2.28 56.74
N LYS A 5 -10.85 -1.58 56.26
CA LYS A 5 -10.86 -0.93 54.93
C LYS A 5 -10.31 -1.81 53.79
N SER A 6 -9.57 -2.88 54.09
CA SER A 6 -8.95 -3.73 53.05
C SER A 6 -9.87 -4.83 52.50
N CYS A 7 -10.88 -5.28 53.27
CA CYS A 7 -11.83 -6.28 52.77
C CYS A 7 -12.91 -5.70 51.83
N LEU A 8 -13.20 -4.40 51.90
CA LEU A 8 -14.21 -3.79 51.02
C LEU A 8 -13.70 -3.51 49.60
N ILE A 9 -12.38 -3.30 49.44
CA ILE A 9 -11.75 -3.04 48.13
C ILE A 9 -11.55 -4.36 47.36
N LEU A 10 -11.27 -5.48 48.04
CA LEU A 10 -11.17 -6.79 47.37
C LEU A 10 -12.52 -7.35 46.91
N LEU A 11 -13.61 -7.01 47.59
CA LEU A 11 -14.97 -7.40 47.18
C LEU A 11 -15.51 -6.56 46.02
N PHE A 12 -15.04 -5.32 45.85
CA PHE A 12 -15.37 -4.52 44.67
C PHE A 12 -14.56 -4.94 43.43
N ILE A 13 -13.35 -5.48 43.61
CA ILE A 13 -12.54 -5.98 42.48
C ILE A 13 -13.04 -7.36 42.01
N THR A 14 -13.54 -8.22 42.91
CA THR A 14 -14.10 -9.52 42.52
C THR A 14 -15.53 -9.45 41.99
N PHE A 15 -16.35 -8.46 42.36
CA PHE A 15 -17.68 -8.26 41.75
C PHE A 15 -17.62 -7.57 40.38
N SER A 16 -16.52 -6.87 40.06
CA SER A 16 -16.32 -6.20 38.76
C SER A 16 -15.71 -7.09 37.67
N LEU A 17 -15.20 -8.27 38.04
CA LEU A 17 -14.61 -9.25 37.11
C LEU A 17 -15.59 -10.39 36.72
N GLY A 18 -16.79 -10.42 37.32
CA GLY A 18 -17.78 -11.49 37.11
C GLY A 18 -18.92 -11.19 36.13
N MET A 19 -19.04 -9.97 35.60
CA MET A 19 -20.15 -9.58 34.68
C MET A 19 -19.72 -8.71 33.49
N LEU A 20 -18.54 -8.99 32.92
CA LEU A 20 -18.20 -8.60 31.55
C LEU A 20 -18.08 -9.85 30.67
N ALA A 21 -19.05 -10.76 30.78
CA ALA A 21 -19.40 -11.54 29.60
C ALA A 21 -19.95 -10.49 28.62
N ALA A 22 -19.10 -10.00 27.73
CA ALA A 22 -19.52 -9.13 26.63
C ALA A 22 -20.74 -9.80 26.01
N ALA A 23 -21.90 -9.11 26.06
CA ALA A 23 -23.09 -9.61 25.38
C ALA A 23 -22.67 -10.10 24.00
N PRO A 24 -23.13 -11.29 23.55
CA PRO A 24 -22.69 -11.84 22.28
C PRO A 24 -22.83 -10.74 21.24
N LYS A 25 -21.69 -10.28 20.71
CA LYS A 25 -21.67 -9.20 19.72
C LYS A 25 -22.60 -9.68 18.63
N LYS A 26 -23.67 -8.93 18.36
CA LYS A 26 -24.57 -9.21 17.23
C LYS A 26 -23.69 -9.53 16.02
N PRO A 27 -23.99 -10.58 15.22
CA PRO A 27 -23.18 -10.95 14.08
C PRO A 27 -22.89 -9.70 13.26
N GLY A 28 -21.59 -9.41 13.11
CA GLY A 28 -21.15 -8.19 12.43
C GLY A 28 -21.65 -8.24 10.99
N LYS A 29 -22.32 -7.19 10.54
CA LYS A 29 -22.49 -6.99 9.11
C LYS A 29 -21.15 -6.53 8.56
N PHE A 30 -20.61 -7.24 7.58
CA PHE A 30 -19.48 -6.77 6.80
C PHE A 30 -19.99 -5.92 5.63
N VAL A 31 -19.30 -4.84 5.31
CA VAL A 31 -19.56 -4.00 4.14
C VAL A 31 -18.21 -3.69 3.50
N ASP A 32 -18.06 -4.13 2.26
CA ASP A 32 -16.88 -3.84 1.46
C ASP A 32 -16.86 -2.38 1.07
N SER A 33 -15.73 -1.75 1.35
CA SER A 33 -15.53 -0.31 1.12
C SER A 33 -15.37 0.07 -0.35
N VAL A 34 -15.06 -0.86 -1.27
CA VAL A 34 -14.91 -0.58 -2.71
C VAL A 34 -16.21 -0.79 -3.45
N THR A 35 -16.87 -1.92 -3.23
CA THR A 35 -18.00 -2.36 -4.06
C THR A 35 -19.34 -2.20 -3.35
N GLY A 36 -19.34 -1.91 -2.05
CA GLY A 36 -20.54 -1.87 -1.23
C GLY A 36 -21.17 -3.24 -1.01
N ILE A 37 -20.53 -4.32 -1.48
CA ILE A 37 -21.01 -5.68 -1.19
C ILE A 37 -20.97 -5.89 0.31
N SER A 38 -22.07 -6.36 0.87
CA SER A 38 -22.20 -6.54 2.30
C SER A 38 -22.90 -7.85 2.58
N PHE A 39 -22.56 -8.48 3.69
CA PHE A 39 -23.17 -9.73 4.12
C PHE A 39 -23.08 -9.84 5.64
N LYS A 40 -23.92 -10.70 6.22
CA LYS A 40 -23.81 -11.00 7.65
C LYS A 40 -22.70 -12.02 7.84
N ILE A 41 -21.77 -11.71 8.73
CA ILE A 41 -20.76 -12.69 9.15
C ILE A 41 -21.50 -13.81 9.89
N PRO A 42 -21.26 -15.09 9.54
CA PRO A 42 -21.87 -16.22 10.25
C PRO A 42 -21.62 -16.18 11.76
N ASP A 43 -22.56 -16.72 12.53
CA ASP A 43 -22.39 -16.84 13.97
C ASP A 43 -21.18 -17.73 14.30
N GLY A 44 -20.38 -17.30 15.29
CA GLY A 44 -19.15 -17.99 15.67
C GLY A 44 -17.99 -17.79 14.68
N TRP A 45 -18.05 -16.77 13.83
CA TRP A 45 -16.94 -16.33 12.99
C TRP A 45 -16.43 -14.96 13.39
N THR A 46 -15.13 -14.74 13.23
CA THR A 46 -14.48 -13.45 13.48
C THR A 46 -13.75 -12.96 12.23
N GLN A 47 -13.79 -11.65 12.00
CA GLN A 47 -13.01 -11.01 10.94
C GLN A 47 -11.56 -10.89 11.40
N ALA A 48 -10.63 -11.39 10.58
CA ALA A 48 -9.21 -11.16 10.74
C ALA A 48 -8.92 -9.69 10.41
N LYS A 49 -9.06 -8.81 11.41
CA LYS A 49 -8.94 -7.35 11.27
C LYS A 49 -7.64 -6.88 10.63
N LYS A 50 -6.60 -7.72 10.57
CA LYS A 50 -5.29 -7.42 9.97
C LYS A 50 -5.15 -7.89 8.51
N GLN A 51 -6.16 -8.46 7.89
CA GLN A 51 -6.06 -8.97 6.52
C GLN A 51 -6.97 -8.20 5.56
N TYR A 52 -6.43 -7.85 4.39
CA TYR A 52 -7.19 -7.37 3.25
C TYR A 52 -6.64 -8.10 2.00
N PRO A 53 -7.48 -8.72 1.15
CA PRO A 53 -8.93 -8.84 1.29
C PRO A 53 -9.36 -9.44 2.64
N PRO A 54 -10.56 -9.11 3.13
CA PRO A 54 -10.97 -9.53 4.47
C PRO A 54 -11.04 -11.06 4.50
N LEU A 55 -10.34 -11.64 5.49
CA LEU A 55 -10.44 -13.05 5.84
C LEU A 55 -11.34 -13.16 7.07
N PHE A 56 -12.33 -14.04 7.02
CA PHE A 56 -13.16 -14.39 8.18
C PHE A 56 -12.80 -15.80 8.60
N LEU A 57 -12.65 -16.01 9.90
CA LEU A 57 -12.20 -17.27 10.49
C LEU A 57 -13.28 -17.80 11.43
N SER A 58 -13.52 -19.11 11.40
CA SER A 58 -14.37 -19.76 12.39
C SER A 58 -13.67 -19.81 13.76
N ASP A 59 -14.37 -19.41 14.82
CA ASP A 59 -13.85 -19.23 16.19
C ASP A 59 -14.01 -20.48 17.07
N ARG A 60 -14.20 -21.68 16.50
CA ARG A 60 -14.41 -22.93 17.27
C ARG A 60 -13.09 -23.48 17.86
N ASP A 61 -12.47 -22.68 18.72
CA ASP A 61 -11.46 -22.95 19.76
C ASP A 61 -10.22 -23.83 19.43
N LYS A 62 -9.28 -23.20 18.69
CA LYS A 62 -7.79 -23.29 18.73
C LYS A 62 -7.03 -23.80 17.50
N GLU A 63 -7.70 -24.16 16.42
CA GLU A 63 -7.08 -24.24 15.09
C GLU A 63 -8.07 -23.63 14.09
N ILE A 64 -7.58 -22.87 13.10
CA ILE A 64 -8.43 -22.29 12.06
C ILE A 64 -9.08 -23.43 11.27
N GLN A 65 -10.39 -23.65 11.46
CA GLN A 65 -11.12 -24.73 10.80
C GLN A 65 -11.63 -24.28 9.43
N ASP A 66 -12.42 -23.23 9.36
CA ASP A 66 -13.01 -22.75 8.12
C ASP A 66 -12.72 -21.26 7.91
N TYR A 67 -12.67 -20.83 6.64
CA TYR A 67 -12.46 -19.42 6.32
C TYR A 67 -13.18 -18.92 5.07
N ILE A 68 -13.46 -17.62 5.02
CA ILE A 68 -14.09 -16.89 3.91
C ILE A 68 -13.12 -15.81 3.46
N ILE A 69 -12.87 -15.74 2.15
CA ILE A 69 -12.07 -14.69 1.51
C ILE A 69 -12.97 -13.92 0.55
N LEU A 70 -12.92 -12.58 0.58
CA LEU A 70 -13.55 -11.73 -0.44
C LEU A 70 -12.49 -11.11 -1.36
N GLU A 71 -12.27 -11.72 -2.51
CA GLU A 71 -11.28 -11.28 -3.49
C GLU A 71 -11.89 -10.46 -4.64
N LYS A 72 -11.02 -9.72 -5.36
CA LYS A 72 -11.39 -8.85 -6.48
C LYS A 72 -10.39 -9.07 -7.62
N TYR A 73 -10.84 -9.71 -8.70
CA TYR A 73 -9.91 -10.20 -9.73
C TYR A 73 -10.09 -9.56 -11.09
N PHE A 74 -11.32 -9.34 -11.53
CA PHE A 74 -11.58 -8.96 -12.91
C PHE A 74 -12.29 -7.62 -13.01
N ARG A 75 -11.98 -6.89 -14.07
CA ARG A 75 -12.63 -5.63 -14.44
C ARG A 75 -13.23 -5.74 -15.83
N ASP A 76 -14.40 -5.12 -16.02
CA ASP A 76 -15.11 -4.94 -17.30
C ASP A 76 -15.42 -6.22 -18.11
N VAL A 77 -15.21 -7.40 -17.54
CA VAL A 77 -15.60 -8.67 -18.16
C VAL A 77 -17.00 -9.12 -17.70
N PRO A 78 -17.70 -9.95 -18.49
CA PRO A 78 -18.85 -10.71 -18.03
C PRO A 78 -18.47 -11.65 -16.87
N VAL A 79 -19.43 -11.98 -16.01
CA VAL A 79 -19.18 -12.85 -14.84
C VAL A 79 -18.79 -14.27 -15.28
N GLU A 80 -19.32 -14.70 -16.42
CA GLU A 80 -19.04 -15.97 -17.08
C GLU A 80 -17.57 -16.06 -17.50
N GLU A 81 -17.05 -15.03 -18.16
CA GLU A 81 -15.65 -14.98 -18.60
C GLU A 81 -14.69 -14.92 -17.41
N ALA A 82 -15.02 -14.13 -16.38
CA ALA A 82 -14.27 -14.08 -15.14
C ALA A 82 -14.18 -15.45 -14.45
N TYR A 83 -15.31 -16.15 -14.36
CA TYR A 83 -15.36 -17.51 -13.84
C TYR A 83 -14.41 -18.43 -14.62
N GLU A 84 -14.50 -18.49 -15.95
CA GLU A 84 -13.66 -19.41 -16.74
C GLU A 84 -12.17 -19.10 -16.55
N LYS A 85 -11.78 -17.81 -16.62
CA LYS A 85 -10.38 -17.39 -16.41
C LYS A 85 -9.88 -17.74 -15.01
N TYR A 86 -10.69 -17.47 -13.99
CA TYR A 86 -10.31 -17.76 -12.61
C TYR A 86 -10.19 -19.26 -12.38
N TRP A 87 -11.17 -20.03 -12.86
CA TRP A 87 -11.25 -21.46 -12.67
C TRP A 87 -10.06 -22.21 -13.31
N GLU A 88 -9.63 -21.79 -14.51
CA GLU A 88 -8.41 -22.34 -15.14
C GLU A 88 -7.14 -22.02 -14.35
N HIS A 89 -7.04 -20.82 -13.78
CA HIS A 89 -5.92 -20.48 -12.90
C HIS A 89 -5.98 -21.28 -11.59
N PHE A 90 -7.15 -21.34 -10.98
CA PHE A 90 -7.41 -21.98 -9.70
C PHE A 90 -7.12 -23.48 -9.75
N LYS A 91 -7.49 -24.17 -10.85
CA LYS A 91 -7.14 -25.58 -11.11
C LYS A 91 -5.64 -25.89 -10.97
N LYS A 92 -4.77 -24.93 -11.27
CA LYS A 92 -3.32 -25.14 -11.20
C LYS A 92 -2.85 -25.33 -9.76
N SER A 93 -3.56 -24.78 -8.77
CA SER A 93 -3.21 -24.83 -7.35
C SER A 93 -3.54 -26.16 -6.65
N PHE A 94 -4.24 -27.08 -7.31
CA PHE A 94 -4.71 -28.34 -6.71
C PHE A 94 -4.26 -29.56 -7.52
N GLU A 95 -4.09 -30.70 -6.86
CA GLU A 95 -3.74 -31.97 -7.51
C GLU A 95 -4.97 -32.59 -8.19
N ASP A 96 -6.15 -32.47 -7.58
CA ASP A 96 -7.34 -33.25 -7.92
C ASP A 96 -8.65 -32.43 -7.78
N LEU A 97 -8.65 -31.22 -8.33
CA LEU A 97 -9.83 -30.35 -8.30
C LEU A 97 -10.94 -30.88 -9.21
N ALA A 98 -12.13 -31.11 -8.65
CA ALA A 98 -13.32 -31.49 -9.39
C ALA A 98 -14.44 -30.45 -9.20
N LEU A 99 -14.97 -29.92 -10.31
CA LEU A 99 -16.20 -29.13 -10.29
C LEU A 99 -17.36 -30.07 -9.97
N VAL A 100 -18.06 -29.79 -8.87
CA VAL A 100 -19.23 -30.58 -8.43
C VAL A 100 -20.49 -30.01 -9.07
N GLU A 101 -20.65 -28.69 -9.05
CA GLU A 101 -21.83 -28.03 -9.57
C GLU A 101 -21.50 -26.58 -9.94
N LYS A 102 -22.12 -26.07 -11.01
CA LYS A 102 -22.11 -24.65 -11.40
C LYS A 102 -23.55 -24.18 -11.53
N LYS A 103 -23.92 -23.14 -10.80
CA LYS A 103 -25.24 -22.51 -10.84
C LYS A 103 -25.11 -21.05 -11.22
N GLU A 104 -25.86 -20.63 -12.23
CA GLU A 104 -26.16 -19.22 -12.44
C GLU A 104 -27.27 -18.82 -11.49
N ILE A 105 -27.03 -17.79 -10.69
CA ILE A 105 -28.01 -17.27 -9.74
C ILE A 105 -28.16 -15.76 -9.94
N GLU A 106 -29.33 -15.26 -9.57
CA GLU A 106 -29.61 -13.83 -9.57
C GLU A 106 -29.63 -13.33 -8.12
N LEU A 107 -28.74 -12.37 -7.82
CA LEU A 107 -28.61 -11.77 -6.50
C LEU A 107 -28.96 -10.28 -6.59
N LYS A 108 -30.21 -9.94 -6.27
CA LYS A 108 -30.73 -8.56 -6.28
C LYS A 108 -30.43 -7.84 -7.60
N ASP A 109 -30.95 -8.41 -8.69
CA ASP A 109 -30.83 -7.91 -10.06
C ASP A 109 -29.40 -7.97 -10.64
N ARG A 110 -28.55 -8.81 -10.07
CA ARG A 110 -27.18 -9.03 -10.54
C ARG A 110 -26.97 -10.49 -10.86
N LYS A 111 -26.42 -10.75 -12.04
CA LYS A 111 -25.92 -12.07 -12.40
C LYS A 111 -24.74 -12.45 -11.50
N ALA A 112 -24.80 -13.65 -10.97
CA ALA A 112 -23.73 -14.26 -10.23
C ALA A 112 -23.57 -15.73 -10.63
N ILE A 113 -22.36 -16.26 -10.46
CA ILE A 113 -22.07 -17.68 -10.66
C ILE A 113 -21.63 -18.24 -9.33
N LEU A 114 -22.38 -19.24 -8.85
CA LEU A 114 -22.03 -20.04 -7.69
C LEU A 114 -21.46 -21.36 -8.17
N ILE A 115 -20.24 -21.67 -7.76
CA ILE A 115 -19.63 -22.98 -8.05
C ILE A 115 -19.39 -23.75 -6.77
N TYR A 116 -19.67 -25.04 -6.82
CA TYR A 116 -19.29 -26.01 -5.82
C TYR A 116 -18.19 -26.87 -6.40
N TYR A 117 -17.14 -27.09 -5.62
CA TYR A 117 -16.01 -27.89 -6.04
C TYR A 117 -15.49 -28.75 -4.91
N SER A 118 -14.68 -29.72 -5.28
CA SER A 118 -14.02 -30.60 -4.33
C SER A 118 -12.57 -30.85 -4.68
N TYR A 119 -11.77 -31.13 -3.66
CA TYR A 119 -10.34 -31.43 -3.78
C TYR A 119 -9.89 -32.29 -2.59
N THR A 120 -8.78 -33.01 -2.74
CA THR A 120 -8.12 -33.69 -1.62
C THR A 120 -6.80 -33.03 -1.24
N LYS A 121 -6.09 -32.41 -2.20
CA LYS A 121 -4.76 -31.84 -1.94
C LYS A 121 -4.44 -30.56 -2.71
N VAL A 122 -3.89 -29.58 -1.98
CA VAL A 122 -3.31 -28.35 -2.54
C VAL A 122 -1.86 -28.64 -2.94
N LYS A 123 -1.44 -28.20 -4.14
CA LYS A 123 -0.05 -28.34 -4.59
C LYS A 123 0.87 -27.46 -3.74
N LYS A 124 2.06 -27.96 -3.42
CA LYS A 124 3.08 -27.22 -2.62
C LYS A 124 3.57 -25.93 -3.28
N GLU A 125 3.36 -25.76 -4.58
CA GLU A 125 3.78 -24.61 -5.37
C GLU A 125 2.55 -23.82 -5.84
N GLY A 126 2.09 -22.86 -5.04
CA GLY A 126 0.94 -22.02 -5.38
C GLY A 126 0.66 -20.91 -4.37
N ALA A 127 -0.18 -19.94 -4.75
CA ALA A 127 -0.54 -18.76 -3.94
C ALA A 127 -1.16 -19.11 -2.56
N ALA A 128 -1.66 -20.34 -2.40
CA ALA A 128 -2.18 -20.89 -1.15
C ALA A 128 -1.12 -21.05 -0.04
N LYS A 129 0.18 -20.90 -0.34
CA LYS A 129 1.28 -21.02 0.63
C LYS A 129 1.18 -20.04 1.82
N ARG A 130 0.44 -18.93 1.69
CA ARG A 130 0.31 -17.91 2.76
C ARG A 130 -0.35 -18.41 4.04
N ILE A 131 -1.01 -19.58 4.04
CA ILE A 131 -1.72 -20.12 5.23
C ILE A 131 -1.20 -21.52 5.64
N THR A 132 -0.31 -22.16 4.87
CA THR A 132 -0.15 -23.61 4.93
C THR A 132 1.29 -24.09 5.16
N GLU A 133 1.76 -24.12 6.40
CA GLU A 133 2.85 -25.04 6.79
C GLU A 133 2.60 -25.78 8.11
N LYS A 134 1.77 -25.25 9.04
CA LYS A 134 1.47 -25.92 10.32
C LYS A 134 0.03 -26.41 10.51
N GLU A 135 -0.98 -25.83 9.85
CA GLU A 135 -2.39 -26.05 10.21
C GLU A 135 -3.15 -27.08 9.36
N PHE A 136 -2.55 -27.66 8.31
CA PHE A 136 -3.27 -28.50 7.33
C PHE A 136 -2.97 -30.01 7.39
N SER A 137 -2.29 -30.49 8.44
CA SER A 137 -1.68 -31.83 8.42
C SER A 137 -2.51 -32.99 8.99
N SER A 138 -3.74 -32.79 9.50
CA SER A 138 -4.39 -33.82 10.32
C SER A 138 -5.38 -34.76 9.61
N GLU A 139 -5.82 -34.52 8.36
CA GLU A 139 -6.73 -35.44 7.64
C GLU A 139 -6.42 -35.56 6.14
N ALA A 140 -5.28 -36.18 5.80
CA ALA A 140 -4.93 -36.48 4.41
C ALA A 140 -5.94 -37.48 3.80
N GLY A 141 -6.62 -37.07 2.72
CA GLY A 141 -7.40 -37.97 1.85
C GLY A 141 -8.93 -37.88 1.93
N LYS A 142 -9.52 -37.05 2.80
CA LYS A 142 -10.97 -36.80 2.73
C LYS A 142 -11.29 -35.77 1.64
N LEU A 143 -12.36 -36.03 0.88
CA LEU A 143 -12.88 -35.12 -0.14
C LEU A 143 -13.40 -33.85 0.55
N LYS A 144 -12.69 -32.74 0.41
CA LYS A 144 -13.15 -31.43 0.90
C LYS A 144 -14.12 -30.85 -0.10
N LYS A 145 -15.20 -30.22 0.37
CA LYS A 145 -16.16 -29.49 -0.46
C LYS A 145 -16.07 -28.01 -0.14
N SER A 146 -15.77 -27.22 -1.16
CA SER A 146 -15.66 -25.77 -1.08
C SER A 146 -16.49 -25.14 -2.20
N PHE A 147 -16.58 -23.82 -2.20
CA PHE A 147 -17.33 -23.10 -3.21
C PHE A 147 -16.76 -21.71 -3.47
N MET A 148 -17.21 -21.10 -4.56
CA MET A 148 -16.97 -19.69 -4.84
C MET A 148 -18.22 -19.04 -5.39
N LEU A 149 -18.41 -17.77 -5.02
CA LEU A 149 -19.43 -16.91 -5.60
C LEU A 149 -18.76 -15.79 -6.40
N PHE A 150 -18.98 -15.79 -7.71
CA PHE A 150 -18.59 -14.71 -8.61
C PHE A 150 -19.75 -13.75 -8.76
N ILE A 151 -19.53 -12.47 -8.46
CA ILE A 151 -20.59 -11.46 -8.50
C ILE A 151 -20.09 -10.14 -9.05
N LYS A 152 -20.78 -9.66 -10.09
CA LYS A 152 -20.43 -8.40 -10.75
C LYS A 152 -21.02 -7.21 -10.00
N THR A 153 -20.16 -6.25 -9.64
CA THR A 153 -20.55 -4.96 -9.05
C THR A 153 -20.00 -3.81 -9.88
N GLY A 154 -20.84 -3.24 -10.75
CA GLY A 154 -20.38 -2.26 -11.72
C GLY A 154 -19.40 -2.90 -12.70
N SER A 155 -18.17 -2.36 -12.76
CA SER A 155 -17.08 -2.92 -13.56
C SER A 155 -16.32 -4.05 -12.87
N ILE A 156 -16.47 -4.26 -11.56
CA ILE A 156 -15.62 -5.18 -10.79
C ILE A 156 -16.31 -6.53 -10.60
N ILE A 157 -15.58 -7.64 -10.74
CA ILE A 157 -16.01 -8.97 -10.30
C ILE A 157 -15.44 -9.24 -8.90
N ASN A 158 -16.33 -9.46 -7.95
CA ASN A 158 -15.97 -9.95 -6.61
C ASN A 158 -16.07 -11.48 -6.61
N ILE A 159 -15.14 -12.11 -5.92
CA ILE A 159 -15.09 -13.55 -5.72
C ILE A 159 -15.15 -13.78 -4.21
N VAL A 160 -16.25 -14.37 -3.72
CA VAL A 160 -16.33 -14.82 -2.33
C VAL A 160 -15.95 -16.29 -2.32
N GLU A 161 -14.77 -16.59 -1.79
CA GLU A 161 -14.29 -17.94 -1.61
C GLU A 161 -14.58 -18.42 -0.19
N PHE A 162 -14.96 -19.68 -0.06
CA PHE A 162 -15.05 -20.32 1.24
C PHE A 162 -14.30 -21.63 1.21
N PHE A 163 -13.48 -21.80 2.22
CA PHE A 163 -12.70 -22.98 2.43
C PHE A 163 -13.22 -23.65 3.68
N ASN A 164 -13.64 -24.88 3.46
CA ASN A 164 -14.18 -25.74 4.47
C ASN A 164 -13.15 -26.83 4.78
N ASN A 165 -12.65 -26.90 6.01
CA ASN A 165 -11.82 -28.02 6.41
C ASN A 165 -12.54 -29.01 7.32
N VAL A 166 -13.67 -28.64 7.94
CA VAL A 166 -14.27 -29.47 9.01
C VAL A 166 -15.77 -29.72 8.83
N MET A 167 -16.52 -28.78 8.26
CA MET A 167 -17.96 -28.90 8.09
C MET A 167 -18.32 -29.92 6.99
N PRO A 168 -19.25 -30.86 7.22
CA PRO A 168 -19.70 -31.77 6.17
C PRO A 168 -20.42 -31.01 5.04
N GLY A 169 -20.36 -31.54 3.82
CA GLY A 169 -20.77 -30.86 2.58
C GLY A 169 -22.16 -30.21 2.60
N ASP A 170 -23.14 -30.88 3.18
CA ASP A 170 -24.53 -30.39 3.16
C ASP A 170 -24.75 -29.25 4.17
N GLU A 171 -24.05 -29.27 5.31
CA GLU A 171 -24.10 -28.17 6.28
C GLU A 171 -23.38 -26.94 5.76
N ALA A 172 -22.25 -27.14 5.08
CA ALA A 172 -21.50 -26.06 4.45
C ALA A 172 -22.32 -25.39 3.33
N GLY A 173 -23.03 -26.19 2.52
CA GLY A 173 -23.97 -25.68 1.51
C GLY A 173 -25.12 -24.86 2.11
N LYS A 174 -25.69 -25.28 3.25
CA LYS A 174 -26.74 -24.51 3.94
C LYS A 174 -26.25 -23.22 4.56
N LEU A 175 -25.07 -23.25 5.20
CA LEU A 175 -24.44 -22.04 5.74
C LEU A 175 -24.23 -21.01 4.62
N LEU A 176 -23.90 -21.52 3.45
CA LEU A 176 -23.73 -20.75 2.23
C LEU A 176 -24.97 -20.07 1.71
N GLU A 177 -26.04 -20.83 1.52
CA GLU A 177 -27.30 -20.30 1.02
C GLU A 177 -27.80 -19.23 1.99
N THR A 178 -27.54 -19.44 3.29
CA THR A 178 -27.73 -18.44 4.33
C THR A 178 -26.85 -17.20 4.08
N LEU A 179 -25.53 -17.36 3.92
CA LEU A 179 -24.58 -16.26 3.66
C LEU A 179 -24.96 -15.48 2.39
N ALA A 180 -25.16 -16.17 1.27
CA ALA A 180 -25.57 -15.63 -0.02
C ALA A 180 -26.91 -14.89 0.09
N GLY A 181 -27.87 -15.45 0.85
CA GLY A 181 -29.14 -14.80 1.17
C GLY A 181 -29.00 -13.54 2.01
N THR A 182 -27.87 -13.35 2.71
CA THR A 182 -27.57 -12.11 3.43
C THR A 182 -26.87 -11.05 2.58
N ILE A 183 -26.46 -11.38 1.35
CA ILE A 183 -25.75 -10.45 0.49
C ILE A 183 -26.66 -9.26 0.17
N SER A 184 -26.17 -8.06 0.46
CA SER A 184 -26.76 -6.78 0.07
C SER A 184 -25.73 -5.90 -0.61
N PHE A 185 -26.21 -4.94 -1.38
CA PHE A 185 -25.37 -3.88 -1.95
C PHE A 185 -25.74 -2.60 -1.26
N GLU A 186 -24.83 -2.10 -0.45
CA GLU A 186 -24.94 -0.78 0.16
C GLU A 186 -24.22 0.23 -0.71
N THR A 187 -24.49 1.51 -0.47
CA THR A 187 -23.64 2.56 -1.01
C THR A 187 -22.26 2.37 -0.41
N ALA A 188 -21.28 2.01 -1.24
CA ALA A 188 -19.89 1.98 -0.81
C ALA A 188 -19.55 3.32 -0.13
N PRO A 189 -18.75 3.32 0.95
CA PRO A 189 -18.15 4.55 1.45
C PRO A 189 -17.62 5.36 0.27
N LYS A 190 -17.86 6.67 0.25
CA LYS A 190 -17.25 7.51 -0.79
C LYS A 190 -15.75 7.50 -0.58
N VAL A 191 -15.07 6.72 -1.42
CA VAL A 191 -13.63 6.66 -1.52
C VAL A 191 -13.22 7.39 -2.80
N VAL A 192 -12.03 7.98 -2.83
CA VAL A 192 -11.50 8.82 -3.95
C VAL A 192 -11.25 8.03 -5.26
N HIS A 193 -12.04 7.01 -5.54
CA HIS A 193 -11.95 6.18 -6.75
C HIS A 193 -12.02 7.00 -8.04
N SER A 194 -12.70 8.14 -8.05
CA SER A 194 -12.75 9.01 -9.24
C SER A 194 -11.47 9.82 -9.48
N LEU A 195 -10.54 9.87 -8.51
CA LEU A 195 -9.25 10.53 -8.69
C LEU A 195 -8.27 9.68 -9.48
N PHE A 196 -8.48 8.36 -9.52
CA PHE A 196 -7.56 7.38 -10.09
C PHE A 196 -8.33 6.50 -11.04
N SER A 197 -8.15 6.68 -12.35
CA SER A 197 -8.78 5.78 -13.30
C SER A 197 -8.17 4.39 -13.21
N PRO A 198 -8.97 3.34 -12.92
CA PRO A 198 -8.52 1.96 -13.04
C PRO A 198 -7.86 1.61 -14.37
N ARG A 199 -8.26 2.30 -15.43
CA ARG A 199 -7.77 2.06 -16.78
C ARG A 199 -6.35 2.57 -17.00
N GLY A 200 -5.80 3.38 -16.08
CA GLY A 200 -4.40 3.81 -16.11
C GLY A 200 -3.46 2.60 -16.14
N ASN A 201 -3.65 1.65 -15.22
CA ASN A 201 -2.86 0.42 -15.15
C ASN A 201 -2.94 -0.43 -16.43
N ASP A 202 -4.14 -0.56 -17.01
CA ASP A 202 -4.33 -1.33 -18.25
C ASP A 202 -3.61 -0.65 -19.44
N VAL A 203 -3.65 0.69 -19.51
CA VAL A 203 -2.93 1.45 -20.53
C VAL A 203 -1.42 1.33 -20.34
N GLU A 204 -0.93 1.42 -19.10
CA GLU A 204 0.49 1.23 -18.77
C GLU A 204 0.97 -0.17 -19.14
N GLU A 205 0.22 -1.22 -18.82
CA GLU A 205 0.56 -2.59 -19.20
C GLU A 205 0.65 -2.76 -20.73
N LEU A 206 -0.25 -2.14 -21.49
CA LEU A 206 -0.20 -2.15 -22.96
C LEU A 206 1.03 -1.39 -23.49
N LEU A 207 1.40 -0.27 -22.86
CA LEU A 207 2.62 0.49 -23.19
C LEU A 207 3.88 -0.34 -22.94
N GLU A 208 3.98 -1.02 -21.80
CA GLU A 208 5.10 -1.92 -21.48
C GLU A 208 5.25 -3.05 -22.50
N LYS A 209 4.11 -3.59 -22.97
CA LYS A 209 4.04 -4.61 -24.04
C LYS A 209 4.19 -4.03 -25.44
N LYS A 210 4.41 -2.72 -25.59
CA LYS A 210 4.54 -1.98 -26.86
C LYS A 210 3.33 -2.13 -27.79
N LYS A 211 2.14 -2.35 -27.23
CA LYS A 211 0.86 -2.45 -27.95
C LYS A 211 0.22 -1.07 -28.09
N TYR A 212 0.92 -0.16 -28.79
CA TYR A 212 0.58 1.26 -28.80
C TYR A 212 -0.82 1.58 -29.35
N GLU A 213 -1.29 0.89 -30.39
CA GLU A 213 -2.64 1.12 -30.94
C GLU A 213 -3.76 0.71 -29.98
N GLU A 214 -3.59 -0.42 -29.28
CA GLU A 214 -4.53 -0.87 -28.25
C GLU A 214 -4.53 0.11 -27.07
N ALA A 215 -3.34 0.56 -26.64
CA ALA A 215 -3.17 1.56 -25.60
C ALA A 215 -3.84 2.89 -25.98
N GLU A 216 -3.68 3.35 -27.23
CA GLU A 216 -4.26 4.60 -27.74
C GLU A 216 -5.78 4.56 -27.65
N LYS A 217 -6.39 3.49 -28.18
CA LYS A 217 -7.84 3.29 -28.17
C LYS A 217 -8.41 3.22 -26.75
N LEU A 218 -7.72 2.49 -25.86
CA LEU A 218 -8.15 2.35 -24.47
C LEU A 218 -8.07 3.69 -23.73
N ALA A 219 -6.96 4.41 -23.89
CA ALA A 219 -6.75 5.72 -23.28
C ALA A 219 -7.75 6.77 -23.82
N ASP A 220 -8.03 6.79 -25.12
CA ASP A 220 -9.05 7.68 -25.69
C ASP A 220 -10.44 7.38 -25.14
N LYS A 221 -10.83 6.10 -25.09
CA LYS A 221 -12.11 5.69 -24.51
C LYS A 221 -12.19 6.10 -23.03
N ALA A 222 -11.12 5.92 -22.27
CA ALA A 222 -11.07 6.29 -20.86
C ALA A 222 -11.14 7.82 -20.64
N LEU A 223 -10.47 8.60 -21.49
CA LEU A 223 -10.52 10.06 -21.45
C LEU A 223 -11.86 10.62 -21.92
N ILE A 224 -12.62 9.93 -22.77
CA ILE A 224 -14.01 10.32 -23.06
C ILE A 224 -14.88 10.22 -21.79
N GLU A 225 -14.68 9.17 -21.00
CA GLU A 225 -15.41 8.97 -19.74
C GLU A 225 -14.94 9.93 -18.64
N THR A 226 -13.64 10.23 -18.60
CA THR A 226 -13.02 11.12 -17.61
C THR A 226 -12.07 12.15 -18.29
N PRO A 227 -12.60 13.22 -18.93
CA PRO A 227 -11.83 14.15 -19.81
C PRO A 227 -10.76 15.02 -19.15
N GLY A 228 -10.38 14.73 -17.93
CA GLY A 228 -9.32 15.44 -17.23
C GLY A 228 -8.61 14.57 -16.21
N ASP A 229 -8.59 13.25 -16.41
CA ASP A 229 -7.80 12.36 -15.57
C ASP A 229 -6.30 12.66 -15.78
N PRO A 230 -5.60 13.20 -14.77
CA PRO A 230 -4.19 13.59 -14.90
C PRO A 230 -3.25 12.43 -15.25
N GLU A 231 -3.52 11.21 -14.79
CA GLU A 231 -2.68 10.04 -15.06
C GLU A 231 -2.90 9.51 -16.48
N LEU A 232 -4.15 9.38 -16.93
CA LEU A 232 -4.43 9.00 -18.32
C LEU A 232 -3.87 10.01 -19.33
N LEU A 233 -3.91 11.31 -18.99
CA LEU A 233 -3.27 12.35 -19.79
C LEU A 233 -1.74 12.17 -19.84
N MET A 234 -1.10 11.85 -18.71
CA MET A 234 0.33 11.56 -18.69
C MET A 234 0.68 10.30 -19.49
N LEU A 235 -0.13 9.23 -19.40
CA LEU A 235 0.05 8.02 -20.20
C LEU A 235 -0.15 8.30 -21.70
N LYS A 236 -1.10 9.18 -22.07
CA LYS A 236 -1.23 9.70 -23.44
C LYS A 236 0.01 10.47 -23.88
N ALA A 237 0.64 11.25 -22.99
CA ALA A 237 1.89 11.92 -23.32
C ALA A 237 3.01 10.91 -23.63
N VAL A 238 3.18 9.89 -22.79
CA VAL A 238 4.17 8.81 -23.00
C VAL A 238 3.90 8.07 -24.31
N LEU A 239 2.64 7.74 -24.58
CA LEU A 239 2.22 7.10 -25.83
C LEU A 239 2.56 7.96 -27.05
N SER A 240 2.21 9.25 -27.02
CA SER A 240 2.52 10.18 -28.11
C SER A 240 4.02 10.28 -28.36
N ALA A 241 4.83 10.35 -27.30
CA ALA A 241 6.28 10.35 -27.42
C ALA A 241 6.81 9.05 -28.02
N SER A 242 6.27 7.89 -27.60
CA SER A 242 6.62 6.57 -28.15
C SER A 242 6.28 6.43 -29.64
N LEU A 243 5.27 7.17 -30.12
CA LEU A 243 4.86 7.24 -31.52
C LEU A 243 5.54 8.39 -32.30
N ASN A 244 6.56 9.03 -31.73
CA ASN A 244 7.27 10.18 -32.29
C ASN A 244 6.37 11.41 -32.55
N LYS A 245 5.23 11.52 -31.86
CA LYS A 245 4.33 12.68 -31.86
C LYS A 245 4.73 13.66 -30.75
N GLU A 246 5.92 14.26 -30.87
CA GLU A 246 6.55 15.02 -29.78
C GLU A 246 5.74 16.26 -29.34
N ALA A 247 5.12 16.97 -30.28
CA ALA A 247 4.27 18.11 -29.97
C ALA A 247 3.04 17.71 -29.15
N ASP A 248 2.42 16.58 -29.49
CA ASP A 248 1.30 16.03 -28.73
C ASP A 248 1.75 15.56 -27.34
N ALA A 249 2.95 14.98 -27.22
CA ALA A 249 3.51 14.59 -25.94
C ALA A 249 3.65 15.79 -24.99
N VAL A 250 4.23 16.90 -25.46
CA VAL A 250 4.36 18.13 -24.64
C VAL A 250 2.98 18.68 -24.25
N LYS A 251 2.04 18.74 -25.20
CA LYS A 251 0.67 19.19 -24.95
C LYS A 251 0.01 18.37 -23.83
N PHE A 252 0.09 17.04 -23.90
CA PHE A 252 -0.52 16.17 -22.90
C PHE A 252 0.20 16.23 -21.55
N VAL A 253 1.52 16.46 -21.50
CA VAL A 253 2.22 16.78 -20.24
C VAL A 253 1.65 18.05 -19.60
N GLU A 254 1.57 19.15 -20.35
CA GLU A 254 1.05 20.42 -19.81
C GLU A 254 -0.41 20.30 -19.35
N GLU A 255 -1.21 19.52 -20.07
CA GLU A 255 -2.59 19.22 -19.72
C GLU A 255 -2.68 18.37 -18.44
N ALA A 256 -1.90 17.29 -18.32
CA ALA A 256 -1.85 16.45 -17.13
C ALA A 256 -1.51 17.27 -15.88
N PHE A 257 -0.48 18.12 -15.95
CA PHE A 257 -0.11 19.02 -14.85
C PHE A 257 -1.22 20.04 -14.55
N SER A 258 -1.87 20.60 -15.57
CA SER A 258 -3.03 21.48 -15.39
C SER A 258 -4.24 20.80 -14.72
N GLN A 259 -4.31 19.47 -14.76
CA GLN A 259 -5.40 18.67 -14.18
C GLN A 259 -5.04 18.05 -12.82
N GLY A 260 -3.80 18.22 -12.33
CA GLY A 260 -3.41 17.78 -11.00
C GLY A 260 -2.21 16.84 -10.92
N TYR A 261 -1.57 16.51 -12.04
CA TYR A 261 -0.31 15.76 -12.02
C TYR A 261 0.83 16.57 -11.35
N PHE A 262 1.70 15.91 -10.59
CA PHE A 262 2.65 16.54 -9.66
C PHE A 262 4.04 15.89 -9.62
N ASP A 263 4.50 15.29 -10.71
CA ASP A 263 5.86 14.71 -10.74
C ASP A 263 6.66 15.20 -11.95
N PRO A 264 7.26 16.41 -11.88
CA PRO A 264 8.13 16.90 -12.94
C PRO A 264 9.40 16.06 -13.12
N SER A 265 9.88 15.39 -12.06
CA SER A 265 11.05 14.50 -12.14
C SER A 265 10.77 13.26 -13.00
N TYR A 266 9.52 12.82 -13.07
CA TYR A 266 9.08 11.80 -14.02
C TYR A 266 9.29 12.25 -15.46
N VAL A 267 8.86 13.48 -15.80
CA VAL A 267 8.96 14.00 -17.18
C VAL A 267 10.42 14.10 -17.62
N THR A 268 11.31 14.56 -16.75
CA THR A 268 12.74 14.70 -17.10
C THR A 268 13.49 13.37 -17.18
N ALA A 269 13.05 12.36 -16.41
CA ALA A 269 13.73 11.07 -16.34
C ALA A 269 13.20 10.02 -17.32
N LYS A 270 11.97 10.17 -17.84
CA LYS A 270 11.32 9.18 -18.70
C LYS A 270 12.01 9.08 -20.06
N ASP A 271 12.38 7.86 -20.47
CA ASP A 271 13.20 7.62 -21.66
C ASP A 271 12.51 8.08 -22.95
N GLU A 272 11.20 7.87 -23.03
CA GLU A 272 10.33 8.25 -24.13
C GLU A 272 10.36 9.77 -24.38
N PHE A 273 10.62 10.58 -23.34
CA PHE A 273 10.70 12.04 -23.44
C PHE A 273 12.09 12.57 -23.77
N LYS A 274 13.14 11.72 -23.80
CA LYS A 274 14.53 12.17 -24.00
C LYS A 274 14.73 12.92 -25.31
N GLU A 275 14.14 12.47 -26.41
CA GLU A 275 14.34 13.09 -27.72
C GLU A 275 13.66 14.47 -27.81
N ALA A 276 12.41 14.57 -27.37
CA ALA A 276 11.71 15.85 -27.22
C ALA A 276 12.44 16.80 -26.26
N GLY A 277 13.04 16.27 -25.19
CA GLY A 277 13.89 17.00 -24.26
C GLY A 277 15.14 17.58 -24.93
N LYS A 278 15.89 16.80 -25.73
CA LYS A 278 17.07 17.29 -26.47
C LYS A 278 16.73 18.40 -27.46
N LYS A 279 15.54 18.33 -28.07
CA LYS A 279 15.02 19.38 -28.97
C LYS A 279 14.52 20.62 -28.22
N GLY A 280 14.56 20.61 -26.89
CA GLY A 280 14.13 21.73 -26.05
C GLY A 280 12.62 21.92 -26.01
N LEU A 281 11.82 20.92 -26.42
CA LEU A 281 10.37 21.06 -26.50
C LEU A 281 9.72 21.21 -25.12
N PHE A 282 10.35 20.67 -24.07
CA PHE A 282 9.90 20.83 -22.68
C PHE A 282 10.40 22.13 -22.01
N ASN A 283 11.19 22.99 -22.68
CA ASN A 283 11.75 24.19 -22.05
C ASN A 283 10.68 25.13 -21.50
N ASN A 284 9.59 25.31 -22.26
CA ASN A 284 8.45 26.13 -21.84
C ASN A 284 7.71 25.50 -20.65
N PHE A 285 7.48 24.19 -20.68
CA PHE A 285 6.90 23.45 -19.56
C PHE A 285 7.76 23.62 -18.29
N ILE A 286 9.07 23.37 -18.37
CA ILE A 286 9.99 23.49 -17.23
C ILE A 286 10.01 24.91 -16.66
N LYS A 287 9.99 25.93 -17.52
CA LYS A 287 9.95 27.34 -17.11
C LYS A 287 8.64 27.70 -16.41
N ASN A 288 7.51 27.17 -16.87
CA ASN A 288 6.17 27.49 -16.37
C ASN A 288 5.63 26.46 -15.37
N ARG A 289 6.42 25.46 -14.98
CA ARG A 289 5.95 24.29 -14.22
C ARG A 289 5.24 24.67 -12.92
N ASN A 290 5.73 25.66 -12.18
CA ASN A 290 5.14 26.05 -10.90
C ASN A 290 3.73 26.61 -11.07
N GLU A 291 3.48 27.38 -12.14
CA GLU A 291 2.13 27.90 -12.44
C GLU A 291 1.19 26.79 -12.90
N LEU A 292 1.68 25.84 -13.72
CA LEU A 292 0.90 24.66 -14.12
C LEU A 292 0.54 23.80 -12.90
N ILE A 293 1.51 23.52 -12.04
CA ILE A 293 1.31 22.79 -10.78
C ILE A 293 0.29 23.53 -9.91
N LYS A 294 0.44 24.85 -9.70
CA LYS A 294 -0.49 25.66 -8.91
C LYS A 294 -1.93 25.58 -9.44
N LYS A 295 -2.10 25.61 -10.76
CA LYS A 295 -3.40 25.42 -11.42
C LYS A 295 -3.94 24.00 -11.18
N GLY A 296 -3.12 22.97 -11.45
CA GLY A 296 -3.47 21.57 -11.22
C GLY A 296 -3.86 21.28 -9.78
N ARG A 297 -3.14 21.85 -8.80
CA ARG A 297 -3.42 21.71 -7.38
C ARG A 297 -4.78 22.26 -6.99
N LYS A 298 -5.22 23.37 -7.58
CA LYS A 298 -6.58 23.89 -7.36
C LYS A 298 -7.65 22.92 -7.89
N VAL A 299 -7.42 22.35 -9.09
CA VAL A 299 -8.32 21.37 -9.69
C VAL A 299 -8.38 20.09 -8.85
N LEU A 300 -7.23 19.52 -8.49
CA LEU A 300 -7.14 18.32 -7.67
C LEU A 300 -7.75 18.54 -6.29
N LEU A 301 -7.48 19.66 -5.62
CA LEU A 301 -8.10 20.01 -4.34
C LEU A 301 -9.63 20.06 -4.43
N ALA A 302 -10.18 20.66 -5.49
CA ALA A 302 -11.62 20.71 -5.69
C ALA A 302 -12.22 19.31 -5.88
N ARG A 303 -11.53 18.42 -6.61
CA ARG A 303 -11.94 17.02 -6.78
C ARG A 303 -11.88 16.24 -5.46
N VAL A 304 -10.76 16.33 -4.74
CA VAL A 304 -10.57 15.68 -3.42
C VAL A 304 -11.67 16.13 -2.46
N LYS A 305 -11.93 17.44 -2.33
CA LYS A 305 -13.01 17.97 -1.47
C LYS A 305 -14.40 17.46 -1.87
N LYS A 306 -14.67 17.34 -3.16
CA LYS A 306 -15.96 16.83 -3.66
C LYS A 306 -16.15 15.36 -3.30
N GLU A 307 -15.13 14.53 -3.48
CA GLU A 307 -15.19 13.09 -3.20
C GLU A 307 -15.22 12.80 -1.70
N LEU A 308 -14.40 13.53 -0.92
CA LEU A 308 -14.26 13.37 0.52
C LEU A 308 -15.14 14.36 1.30
N ALA A 309 -16.28 14.77 0.75
CA ALA A 309 -17.16 15.76 1.38
C ALA A 309 -17.69 15.34 2.77
N SER A 310 -17.65 14.04 3.09
CA SER A 310 -18.02 13.50 4.41
C SER A 310 -16.86 13.42 5.40
N TYR A 311 -15.63 13.69 4.97
CA TYR A 311 -14.43 13.68 5.80
C TYR A 311 -14.21 15.07 6.41
N TYR A 312 -13.60 15.11 7.59
CA TYR A 312 -13.04 16.31 8.17
C TYR A 312 -11.81 16.75 7.36
N GLU A 313 -11.74 18.05 7.05
CA GLU A 313 -10.56 18.68 6.49
C GLU A 313 -9.77 19.38 7.60
N ILE A 314 -8.53 18.94 7.82
CA ILE A 314 -7.63 19.47 8.84
C ILE A 314 -6.39 20.00 8.15
N GLN A 315 -6.17 21.32 8.23
CA GLN A 315 -4.96 21.94 7.73
C GLN A 315 -3.85 21.85 8.78
N ILE A 316 -2.65 21.50 8.33
CA ILE A 316 -1.43 21.46 9.13
C ILE A 316 -0.43 22.45 8.50
N PRO A 317 -0.54 23.76 8.82
CA PRO A 317 0.23 24.81 8.17
C PRO A 317 1.73 24.66 8.35
N GLU A 318 2.16 24.08 9.46
CA GLU A 318 3.58 23.85 9.79
C GLU A 318 4.26 22.98 8.72
N THR A 319 3.51 22.07 8.09
CA THR A 319 4.01 21.08 7.13
C THR A 319 3.44 21.20 5.70
N ASN A 320 2.54 22.17 5.46
CA ASN A 320 1.75 22.29 4.23
C ASN A 320 0.92 21.03 3.91
N VAL A 321 0.42 20.34 4.93
CA VAL A 321 -0.39 19.14 4.74
C VAL A 321 -1.87 19.45 4.95
N ILE A 322 -2.72 18.84 4.13
CA ILE A 322 -4.17 18.81 4.33
C ILE A 322 -4.58 17.37 4.58
N LEU A 323 -4.98 17.09 5.82
CA LEU A 323 -5.51 15.79 6.24
C LEU A 323 -7.03 15.75 5.97
N TYR A 324 -7.45 14.78 5.18
CA TYR A 324 -8.83 14.35 5.05
C TYR A 324 -9.05 13.08 5.87
N THR A 325 -9.84 13.17 6.94
CA THR A 325 -10.10 12.01 7.82
C THR A 325 -11.54 11.94 8.34
N ASP A 326 -12.03 10.74 8.64
CA ASP A 326 -13.28 10.50 9.39
C ASP A 326 -13.01 10.14 10.87
N ILE A 327 -11.74 10.14 11.30
CA ILE A 327 -11.35 9.89 12.70
C ILE A 327 -11.91 11.00 13.58
N LYS A 328 -12.64 10.60 14.62
CA LYS A 328 -13.26 11.54 15.59
C LYS A 328 -12.41 11.78 16.84
N ASP A 329 -11.39 10.96 17.05
CA ASP A 329 -10.53 11.03 18.23
C ASP A 329 -9.47 12.15 18.06
N ASN A 330 -9.72 13.28 18.73
CA ASN A 330 -8.83 14.43 18.73
C ASN A 330 -7.42 14.12 19.28
N ALA A 331 -7.29 13.16 20.21
CA ALA A 331 -5.98 12.79 20.75
C ALA A 331 -5.16 12.04 19.69
N LYS A 332 -5.78 11.12 18.95
CA LYS A 332 -5.12 10.46 17.79
C LYS A 332 -4.69 11.49 16.74
N ILE A 333 -5.58 12.41 16.36
CA ILE A 333 -5.27 13.48 15.39
C ILE A 333 -4.10 14.33 15.87
N LYS A 334 -4.06 14.69 17.17
CA LYS A 334 -2.97 15.47 17.75
C LYS A 334 -1.63 14.73 17.62
N ILE A 335 -1.57 13.46 18.03
CA ILE A 335 -0.33 12.65 17.94
C ILE A 335 0.17 12.55 16.51
N LEU A 336 -0.76 12.35 15.56
CA LEU A 336 -0.44 12.31 14.15
C LEU A 336 0.16 13.63 13.65
N LYS A 337 -0.48 14.77 13.95
CA LYS A 337 0.04 16.09 13.62
C LYS A 337 1.44 16.30 14.20
N GLU A 338 1.64 16.01 15.49
CA GLU A 338 2.93 16.17 16.16
C GLU A 338 4.01 15.29 15.52
N SER A 339 3.67 14.07 15.10
CA SER A 339 4.59 13.16 14.41
C SER A 339 5.02 13.73 13.05
N MET A 340 4.13 14.37 12.30
CA MET A 340 4.51 15.04 11.03
C MET A 340 5.42 16.22 11.25
N VAL A 341 5.07 17.08 12.21
CA VAL A 341 5.85 18.30 12.50
C VAL A 341 7.26 17.88 12.92
N THR A 342 7.37 16.81 13.71
CA THR A 342 8.65 16.21 14.10
C THR A 342 9.43 15.71 12.88
N ALA A 343 8.81 14.93 12.00
CA ALA A 343 9.45 14.43 10.78
C ALA A 343 9.89 15.57 9.83
N ALA A 344 9.05 16.58 9.64
CA ALA A 344 9.35 17.73 8.79
C ALA A 344 10.49 18.58 9.35
N LYS A 345 10.52 18.80 10.67
CA LYS A 345 11.62 19.49 11.33
C LYS A 345 12.92 18.73 11.11
N PHE A 346 12.91 17.41 11.30
CA PHE A 346 14.09 16.59 11.05
C PHE A 346 14.56 16.67 9.60
N ALA A 347 13.64 16.49 8.63
CA ALA A 347 13.97 16.57 7.22
C ALA A 347 14.58 17.93 6.85
N SER A 348 14.10 19.01 7.46
CA SER A 348 14.67 20.34 7.29
C SER A 348 16.07 20.47 7.93
N ASP A 349 16.21 20.08 9.19
CA ASP A 349 17.43 20.31 9.98
C ASP A 349 18.59 19.41 9.52
N ASP A 350 18.32 18.15 9.20
CA ASP A 350 19.35 17.14 8.91
C ASP A 350 19.53 16.87 7.40
N LEU A 351 18.52 17.10 6.57
CA LEU A 351 18.59 16.81 5.12
C LEU A 351 18.47 18.06 4.24
N GLU A 352 18.26 19.23 4.85
CA GLU A 352 17.96 20.50 4.19
C GLU A 352 16.75 20.40 3.23
N ILE A 353 15.83 19.45 3.50
CA ILE A 353 14.60 19.29 2.72
C ILE A 353 13.63 20.39 3.14
N LYS A 354 13.33 21.26 2.18
CA LYS A 354 12.39 22.36 2.40
C LYS A 354 10.96 21.85 2.42
N LYS A 355 10.13 22.52 3.23
CA LYS A 355 8.68 22.39 3.17
C LYS A 355 8.19 22.62 1.74
N SER A 356 7.33 21.73 1.25
CA SER A 356 6.72 21.84 -0.08
C SER A 356 5.96 23.17 -0.22
N GLU A 357 6.16 23.85 -1.35
CA GLU A 357 5.38 25.04 -1.73
C GLU A 357 3.90 24.69 -1.94
N PHE A 358 3.65 23.46 -2.41
CA PHE A 358 2.31 22.96 -2.73
C PHE A 358 1.77 22.04 -1.64
N PRO A 359 0.45 22.04 -1.40
CA PRO A 359 -0.12 21.22 -0.35
C PRO A 359 0.07 19.73 -0.65
N ILE A 360 0.51 18.99 0.36
CA ILE A 360 0.51 17.52 0.36
C ILE A 360 -0.84 17.07 0.90
N PHE A 361 -1.50 16.16 0.19
CA PHE A 361 -2.77 15.60 0.64
C PHE A 361 -2.52 14.31 1.41
N TRP A 362 -3.17 14.21 2.56
CA TRP A 362 -3.15 13.00 3.35
C TRP A 362 -4.57 12.50 3.54
N ILE A 363 -4.85 11.28 3.09
CA ILE A 363 -6.18 10.68 3.19
C ILE A 363 -6.08 9.46 4.11
N MET A 364 -6.84 9.49 5.20
CA MET A 364 -6.84 8.40 6.18
C MET A 364 -8.20 8.24 6.85
N SER A 365 -8.76 7.04 6.78
CA SER A 365 -9.98 6.66 7.49
C SER A 365 -9.67 5.92 8.79
N GLU A 366 -10.55 6.05 9.78
CA GLU A 366 -10.60 5.18 10.96
C GLU A 366 -10.87 3.72 10.55
N SER A 367 -11.58 3.50 9.45
CA SER A 367 -11.80 2.18 8.88
C SER A 367 -10.59 1.71 8.09
N ARG A 368 -9.95 0.66 8.60
CA ARG A 368 -8.87 -0.04 7.91
C ARG A 368 -9.28 -0.56 6.53
N ASP A 369 -10.49 -1.10 6.41
CA ASP A 369 -10.98 -1.63 5.15
C ASP A 369 -11.11 -0.51 4.10
N VAL A 370 -11.48 0.70 4.53
CA VAL A 370 -11.47 1.87 3.66
C VAL A 370 -10.05 2.25 3.23
N ASN A 371 -9.08 2.27 4.15
CA ASN A 371 -7.68 2.54 3.80
C ASN A 371 -7.10 1.53 2.81
N LYS A 372 -7.36 0.23 3.02
CA LYS A 372 -6.88 -0.84 2.12
C LYS A 372 -7.57 -0.79 0.75
N ALA A 373 -8.85 -0.42 0.71
CA ALA A 373 -9.57 -0.17 -0.53
C ALA A 373 -9.01 1.00 -1.33
N LEU A 374 -8.66 2.10 -0.64
CA LEU A 374 -7.99 3.26 -1.24
C LEU A 374 -6.68 2.85 -1.89
N ILE A 375 -5.80 2.23 -1.10
CA ILE A 375 -4.49 1.77 -1.56
C ILE A 375 -4.63 0.73 -2.69
N GLY A 376 -5.58 -0.20 -2.55
CA GLY A 376 -5.81 -1.24 -3.54
C GLY A 376 -6.36 -0.73 -4.87
N THR A 377 -7.11 0.36 -4.86
CA THR A 377 -7.57 1.02 -6.09
C THR A 377 -6.40 1.61 -6.84
N LEU A 378 -5.49 2.27 -6.12
CA LEU A 378 -4.30 2.91 -6.66
C LEU A 378 -3.32 1.89 -7.23
N MET A 379 -2.96 0.89 -6.43
CA MET A 379 -1.88 -0.01 -6.78
C MET A 379 -2.31 -1.14 -7.73
N GLY A 380 -3.59 -1.21 -8.10
CA GLY A 380 -4.16 -2.34 -8.84
C GLY A 380 -4.13 -3.68 -8.06
N THR A 381 -3.57 -3.69 -6.85
CA THR A 381 -3.50 -4.80 -5.93
C THR A 381 -3.78 -4.32 -4.52
N SER A 382 -4.62 -5.05 -3.80
CA SER A 382 -5.08 -4.66 -2.48
C SER A 382 -4.42 -5.41 -1.33
N SER A 383 -3.58 -6.40 -1.65
CA SER A 383 -2.93 -7.23 -0.64
C SER A 383 -1.52 -6.73 -0.34
N GLY A 384 -1.31 -6.20 0.86
CA GLY A 384 0.03 -6.07 1.46
C GLY A 384 0.51 -4.66 1.84
N PHE A 385 0.03 -3.59 1.21
CA PHE A 385 0.56 -2.25 1.46
C PHE A 385 -0.06 -1.60 2.70
N GLU A 386 0.77 -1.23 3.67
CA GLU A 386 0.40 -0.55 4.92
C GLU A 386 0.19 0.96 4.75
N GLY A 387 0.87 1.54 3.77
CA GLY A 387 0.72 2.90 3.31
C GLY A 387 1.20 3.02 1.87
N VAL A 388 0.95 4.16 1.25
CA VAL A 388 1.54 4.52 -0.04
C VAL A 388 1.52 6.03 -0.21
N TYR A 389 2.64 6.61 -0.63
CA TYR A 389 2.70 7.92 -1.25
C TYR A 389 2.70 7.80 -2.77
N VAL A 390 1.87 8.63 -3.42
CA VAL A 390 1.73 8.69 -4.87
C VAL A 390 2.27 10.04 -5.36
N PRO A 391 3.55 10.10 -5.81
CA PRO A 391 4.21 11.34 -6.25
C PRO A 391 3.43 12.08 -7.33
N ALA A 392 2.87 11.34 -8.29
CA ALA A 392 2.06 11.86 -9.39
C ALA A 392 0.91 12.78 -8.94
N PHE A 393 0.43 12.65 -7.70
CA PHE A 393 -0.63 13.50 -7.15
C PHE A 393 -0.22 14.20 -5.85
N GLY A 394 0.97 13.92 -5.33
CA GLY A 394 1.37 14.27 -3.96
C GLY A 394 0.29 13.95 -2.92
N ILE A 395 -0.26 12.74 -3.01
CA ILE A 395 -1.23 12.19 -2.04
C ILE A 395 -0.55 11.01 -1.35
N PHE A 396 -0.64 10.90 -0.02
CA PHE A 396 -0.37 9.63 0.65
C PHE A 396 -1.56 9.10 1.44
N PHE A 397 -1.53 7.79 1.62
CA PHE A 397 -2.48 6.98 2.36
C PHE A 397 -1.73 6.18 3.42
N SER A 398 -2.37 5.94 4.55
CA SER A 398 -1.81 5.15 5.63
C SER A 398 -2.92 4.39 6.35
N ASP A 399 -2.62 3.17 6.78
CA ASP A 399 -3.51 2.36 7.61
C ASP A 399 -3.36 2.74 9.10
N THR A 400 -4.47 3.02 9.78
CA THR A 400 -4.46 3.33 11.22
C THR A 400 -4.00 2.16 12.08
N ALA A 401 -4.08 0.91 11.57
CA ALA A 401 -3.71 -0.28 12.31
C ALA A 401 -2.21 -0.57 12.33
N THR A 402 -1.42 0.05 11.46
CA THR A 402 0.03 -0.23 11.32
C THR A 402 0.87 0.67 12.24
N GLY A 403 0.20 1.60 12.92
CA GLY A 403 0.80 2.52 13.87
C GLY A 403 1.39 3.76 13.21
N TYR A 404 1.88 4.67 14.04
CA TYR A 404 2.38 5.98 13.60
C TYR A 404 3.63 5.90 12.70
N GLY A 405 4.37 4.78 12.75
CA GLY A 405 5.61 4.62 11.98
C GLY A 405 5.38 4.58 10.47
N THR A 406 4.39 3.80 10.01
CA THR A 406 4.01 3.75 8.58
C THR A 406 3.60 5.13 8.09
N PHE A 407 2.87 5.87 8.90
CA PHE A 407 2.47 7.22 8.55
C PHE A 407 3.67 8.16 8.35
N VAL A 408 4.63 8.16 9.29
CA VAL A 408 5.84 8.97 9.15
C VAL A 408 6.66 8.51 7.94
N HIS A 409 6.72 7.21 7.68
CA HIS A 409 7.39 6.64 6.51
C HIS A 409 6.81 7.21 5.21
N GLU A 410 5.49 7.15 5.00
CA GLU A 410 4.88 7.71 3.79
C GLU A 410 4.99 9.24 3.70
N TYR A 411 4.97 9.92 4.85
CA TYR A 411 5.16 11.36 4.85
C TYR A 411 6.60 11.77 4.49
N MET A 412 7.60 10.97 4.89
CA MET A 412 8.97 11.16 4.46
C MET A 412 9.14 10.97 2.95
N HIS A 413 8.43 10.00 2.35
CA HIS A 413 8.35 9.91 0.88
C HIS A 413 7.81 11.19 0.26
N ALA A 414 6.78 11.79 0.87
CA ALA A 414 6.19 13.04 0.38
C ALA A 414 7.15 14.24 0.48
N LEU A 415 7.89 14.36 1.59
CA LEU A 415 8.92 15.38 1.77
C LEU A 415 10.06 15.19 0.76
N HIS A 416 10.56 13.96 0.64
CA HIS A 416 11.64 13.63 -0.28
C HIS A 416 11.26 13.88 -1.74
N SER A 417 10.06 13.51 -2.14
CA SER A 417 9.55 13.80 -3.49
C SER A 417 9.43 15.30 -3.77
N GLY A 418 9.09 16.11 -2.76
CA GLY A 418 9.14 17.57 -2.87
C GLY A 418 10.55 18.09 -3.22
N ASP A 419 11.58 17.56 -2.56
CA ASP A 419 12.98 17.91 -2.82
C ASP A 419 13.44 17.43 -4.22
N GLN A 420 13.11 16.20 -4.59
CA GLN A 420 13.32 15.65 -5.93
C GLN A 420 12.74 16.55 -7.02
N ASN A 421 11.49 16.99 -6.83
CA ASN A 421 10.79 17.86 -7.77
C ASN A 421 11.40 19.26 -7.88
N LEU A 422 11.93 19.79 -6.77
CA LEU A 422 12.65 21.06 -6.77
C LEU A 422 13.94 20.97 -7.61
N LEU A 423 14.67 19.86 -7.45
CA LEU A 423 15.96 19.62 -8.09
C LEU A 423 15.85 18.96 -9.48
N LEU A 424 14.65 18.52 -9.87
CA LEU A 424 14.39 17.68 -11.06
C LEU A 424 15.19 16.38 -11.06
N GLN A 425 15.49 15.85 -9.88
CA GLN A 425 16.24 14.62 -9.68
C GLN A 425 15.27 13.48 -9.37
N ASN A 426 15.57 12.28 -9.83
CA ASN A 426 14.71 11.12 -9.65
C ASN A 426 15.52 10.00 -9.00
N HIS A 427 15.50 9.97 -7.66
CA HIS A 427 16.47 9.22 -6.87
C HIS A 427 16.16 7.71 -6.90
N PRO A 428 17.16 6.85 -6.68
CA PRO A 428 16.96 5.41 -6.69
C PRO A 428 16.15 4.95 -5.47
N ARG A 429 15.50 3.79 -5.62
CA ARG A 429 14.56 3.28 -4.61
C ARG A 429 15.21 3.07 -3.25
N TRP A 430 16.44 2.54 -3.22
CA TRP A 430 17.14 2.29 -1.96
C TRP A 430 17.31 3.56 -1.13
N LEU A 431 17.58 4.71 -1.78
CA LEU A 431 17.77 5.98 -1.10
C LEU A 431 16.44 6.50 -0.55
N THR A 432 15.40 6.49 -1.38
CA THR A 432 14.04 6.90 -0.98
C THR A 432 13.54 6.08 0.21
N GLU A 433 13.75 4.76 0.18
CA GLU A 433 13.34 3.85 1.25
C GLU A 433 14.26 3.92 2.48
N MET A 434 15.58 4.13 2.29
CA MET A 434 16.52 4.38 3.39
C MET A 434 16.08 5.61 4.20
N LEU A 435 15.79 6.72 3.54
CA LEU A 435 15.32 7.93 4.21
C LEU A 435 14.01 7.65 4.96
N SER A 436 12.99 7.14 4.28
CA SER A 436 11.67 6.92 4.90
C SER A 436 11.69 5.92 6.06
N THR A 437 12.44 4.83 5.94
CA THR A 437 12.56 3.84 7.03
C THR A 437 13.40 4.33 8.20
N THR A 438 14.44 5.14 7.98
CA THR A 438 15.25 5.71 9.08
C THR A 438 14.39 6.51 10.05
N PHE A 439 13.38 7.21 9.53
CA PHE A 439 12.52 8.10 10.31
C PHE A 439 11.18 7.48 10.74
N GLU A 440 10.87 6.24 10.37
CA GLU A 440 9.60 5.62 10.80
C GLU A 440 9.52 5.39 12.33
N SER A 441 10.63 5.58 13.07
CA SER A 441 10.70 5.37 14.52
C SER A 441 11.20 6.59 15.30
N LEU A 442 10.91 7.80 14.81
CA LEU A 442 11.25 9.03 15.52
C LEU A 442 10.55 9.11 16.87
N ARG A 443 11.28 9.53 17.90
CA ARG A 443 10.75 9.94 19.19
C ARG A 443 11.32 11.28 19.57
N TRP A 444 10.47 12.15 20.11
CA TRP A 444 10.96 13.36 20.77
C TRP A 444 11.62 12.96 22.09
N ASN A 445 12.90 13.29 22.28
CA ASN A 445 13.57 13.15 23.57
C ASN A 445 13.49 14.48 24.31
N GLU A 446 12.58 14.57 25.27
CA GLU A 446 12.35 15.77 26.09
C GLU A 446 13.57 16.18 26.92
N VAL A 447 14.44 15.23 27.29
CA VAL A 447 15.63 15.51 28.11
C VAL A 447 16.76 16.15 27.30
N ARG A 448 16.90 15.73 26.03
CA ARG A 448 17.94 16.22 25.13
C ARG A 448 17.44 17.30 24.18
N GLU A 449 16.16 17.64 24.27
CA GLU A 449 15.43 18.53 23.37
C GLU A 449 15.71 18.25 21.88
N LYS A 450 15.88 16.97 21.55
CA LYS A 450 16.21 16.52 20.19
C LYS A 450 15.40 15.30 19.81
N ILE A 451 15.27 15.08 18.51
CA ILE A 451 14.66 13.89 17.96
C ILE A 451 15.65 12.73 18.07
N GLU A 452 15.17 11.57 18.50
CA GLU A 452 15.95 10.34 18.56
C GLU A 452 15.35 9.27 17.65
N VAL A 453 16.23 8.60 16.91
CA VAL A 453 15.90 7.43 16.10
C VAL A 453 16.00 6.19 16.98
N LYS A 454 14.94 5.38 17.02
CA LYS A 454 14.98 4.08 17.71
C LYS A 454 15.83 3.08 16.90
N TYR A 455 16.94 2.66 17.49
CA TYR A 455 17.85 1.66 16.89
C TYR A 455 17.22 0.26 16.76
N LYS A 456 16.43 -0.18 17.75
CA LYS A 456 15.87 -1.55 17.75
C LYS A 456 14.48 -1.63 17.12
N SER A 457 14.35 -2.51 16.13
CA SER A 457 13.08 -2.97 15.56
C SER A 457 13.16 -4.45 15.20
N GLU A 458 12.01 -5.08 14.91
CA GLU A 458 11.96 -6.47 14.45
C GLU A 458 12.78 -6.70 13.17
N ARG A 459 12.91 -5.66 12.33
CA ARG A 459 13.74 -5.68 11.12
C ARG A 459 15.22 -5.99 11.42
N LEU A 460 15.76 -5.56 12.57
CA LEU A 460 17.15 -5.91 12.95
C LEU A 460 17.30 -7.40 13.16
N GLY A 461 16.32 -8.02 13.82
CA GLY A 461 16.29 -9.45 14.07
C GLY A 461 16.30 -10.23 12.76
N SER A 462 15.43 -9.84 11.82
CA SER A 462 15.38 -10.43 10.48
C SER A 462 16.71 -10.24 9.74
N LEU A 463 17.25 -9.03 9.69
CA LEU A 463 18.52 -8.75 9.01
C LEU A 463 19.68 -9.58 9.56
N LEU A 464 19.84 -9.62 10.90
CA LEU A 464 20.85 -10.44 11.56
C LEU A 464 20.66 -11.92 11.29
N PHE A 465 19.42 -12.40 11.22
CA PHE A 465 19.11 -13.77 10.84
C PHE A 465 19.57 -14.05 9.41
N TYR A 466 19.26 -13.19 8.45
CA TYR A 466 19.66 -13.38 7.06
C TYR A 466 21.19 -13.32 6.86
N ILE A 467 21.88 -12.39 7.52
CA ILE A 467 23.35 -12.31 7.50
C ILE A 467 23.98 -13.58 8.06
N ARG A 468 23.53 -14.07 9.23
CA ARG A 468 24.07 -15.29 9.86
C ARG A 468 23.87 -16.56 9.03
N ASN A 469 22.89 -16.56 8.13
CA ASN A 469 22.57 -17.69 7.27
C ASN A 469 23.09 -17.51 5.83
N ASP A 470 23.99 -16.54 5.58
CA ASP A 470 24.57 -16.27 4.26
C ASP A 470 23.50 -16.00 3.17
N LYS A 471 22.42 -15.33 3.57
CA LYS A 471 21.29 -14.96 2.70
C LYS A 471 21.19 -13.45 2.45
N HIS A 472 22.12 -12.67 3.00
CA HIS A 472 22.23 -11.25 2.72
C HIS A 472 22.82 -11.06 1.31
N VAL A 473 22.17 -10.26 0.47
CA VAL A 473 22.52 -10.16 -0.97
C VAL A 473 23.77 -9.33 -1.26
N GLY A 474 24.24 -8.55 -0.28
CA GLY A 474 25.33 -7.57 -0.43
C GLY A 474 24.81 -6.14 -0.58
N LEU A 475 25.47 -5.16 0.04
CA LEU A 475 25.14 -3.74 -0.13
C LEU A 475 25.40 -3.23 -1.55
N ASP A 476 26.37 -3.83 -2.26
CA ASP A 476 26.69 -3.54 -3.67
C ASP A 476 25.49 -3.79 -4.61
N LYS A 477 24.67 -4.80 -4.31
CA LYS A 477 23.45 -5.12 -5.06
C LYS A 477 22.22 -4.33 -4.61
N LEU A 478 22.27 -3.72 -3.43
CA LEU A 478 21.22 -2.86 -2.89
C LEU A 478 21.36 -1.42 -3.37
N ILE A 479 22.60 -0.89 -3.37
CA ILE A 479 22.92 0.48 -3.77
C ILE A 479 23.08 0.53 -5.29
N THR A 480 21.95 0.60 -5.98
CA THR A 480 21.88 0.67 -7.44
C THR A 480 21.15 1.93 -7.90
N ALA A 481 21.23 2.24 -9.19
CA ALA A 481 20.43 3.30 -9.80
C ALA A 481 18.98 2.84 -10.11
N GLU A 482 18.63 1.59 -9.80
CA GLU A 482 17.33 1.03 -10.13
C GLU A 482 16.22 1.64 -9.24
N LYS A 483 15.08 1.93 -9.87
CA LYS A 483 13.85 2.35 -9.19
C LYS A 483 12.88 1.20 -8.93
N GLY A 484 12.99 0.16 -9.76
CA GLY A 484 12.15 -1.02 -9.69
C GLY A 484 12.46 -1.86 -8.46
N TRP A 485 11.53 -2.73 -8.11
CA TRP A 485 11.81 -3.80 -7.17
C TRP A 485 12.80 -4.79 -7.81
N ASN A 486 13.98 -4.95 -7.22
CA ASN A 486 14.87 -6.04 -7.62
C ASN A 486 14.26 -7.37 -7.14
N LYS A 487 13.65 -8.11 -8.08
CA LYS A 487 12.94 -9.37 -7.80
C LYS A 487 13.84 -10.46 -7.19
N ASN A 488 15.16 -10.30 -7.26
CA ASN A 488 16.12 -11.24 -6.69
C ASN A 488 16.48 -10.94 -5.23
N ILE A 489 15.99 -9.84 -4.68
CA ILE A 489 16.17 -9.45 -3.29
C ILE A 489 14.85 -9.74 -2.57
N ASP A 490 14.91 -10.22 -1.33
CA ASP A 490 13.71 -10.34 -0.49
C ASP A 490 13.30 -8.96 0.06
N ILE A 491 12.00 -8.67 0.06
CA ILE A 491 11.49 -7.34 0.42
C ILE A 491 11.72 -6.97 1.86
N GLU A 492 11.63 -7.94 2.77
CA GLU A 492 11.90 -7.72 4.17
C GLU A 492 13.39 -7.45 4.40
N ILE A 493 14.27 -8.17 3.70
CA ILE A 493 15.72 -7.94 3.74
C ILE A 493 16.06 -6.54 3.24
N PHE A 494 15.51 -6.14 2.09
CA PHE A 494 15.77 -4.82 1.50
C PHE A 494 15.41 -3.71 2.48
N TYR A 495 14.17 -3.71 3.00
CA TYR A 495 13.71 -2.68 3.94
C TYR A 495 14.53 -2.68 5.24
N ALA A 496 14.94 -3.85 5.72
CA ALA A 496 15.79 -3.94 6.90
C ALA A 496 17.20 -3.38 6.62
N ALA A 497 17.84 -3.77 5.52
CA ALA A 497 19.18 -3.34 5.16
C ALA A 497 19.25 -1.82 4.95
N VAL A 498 18.35 -1.24 4.14
CA VAL A 498 18.35 0.21 3.89
C VAL A 498 18.02 1.00 5.16
N ARG A 499 17.12 0.51 6.02
CA ARG A 499 16.87 1.13 7.33
C ARG A 499 18.16 1.21 8.14
N TYR A 500 18.86 0.08 8.28
CA TYR A 500 20.06 0.03 9.13
C TYR A 500 21.28 0.70 8.50
N LEU A 501 21.29 0.90 7.18
CA LEU A 501 22.23 1.78 6.51
C LEU A 501 22.00 3.25 6.90
N GLY A 502 20.75 3.71 6.81
CA GLY A 502 20.41 5.08 7.19
C GLY A 502 20.57 5.36 8.69
N ILE A 503 20.25 4.39 9.55
CA ILE A 503 20.52 4.49 11.00
C ILE A 503 22.02 4.59 11.28
N TYR A 504 22.87 3.84 10.57
CA TYR A 504 24.32 3.94 10.71
C TYR A 504 24.81 5.35 10.32
N LEU A 505 24.41 5.84 9.14
CA LEU A 505 24.78 7.17 8.68
C LEU A 505 24.30 8.25 9.65
N TYR A 506 23.11 8.09 10.21
CA TYR A 506 22.59 9.00 11.23
C TYR A 506 23.42 8.96 12.53
N SER A 507 23.73 7.76 13.04
CA SER A 507 24.47 7.63 14.30
C SER A 507 25.91 8.16 14.23
N GLU A 508 26.51 8.08 13.05
CA GLU A 508 27.86 8.59 12.79
C GLU A 508 27.86 10.05 12.30
N LEU A 509 26.70 10.73 12.31
CA LEU A 509 26.53 12.11 11.82
C LEU A 509 26.91 12.32 10.33
N LEU A 510 26.89 11.25 9.53
CA LEU A 510 27.24 11.23 8.12
C LEU A 510 26.03 11.45 7.19
N LEU A 511 24.80 11.26 7.69
CA LEU A 511 23.59 11.30 6.86
C LEU A 511 23.38 12.67 6.15
N PRO A 512 23.54 13.83 6.81
CA PRO A 512 23.44 15.13 6.15
C PRO A 512 24.47 15.31 5.02
N GLU A 513 25.72 14.95 5.31
CA GLU A 513 26.83 15.07 4.37
C GLU A 513 26.62 14.16 3.15
N PHE A 514 26.21 12.91 3.39
CA PHE A 514 25.87 11.95 2.35
C PHE A 514 24.77 12.48 1.43
N TYR A 515 23.65 12.96 1.99
CA TYR A 515 22.53 13.43 1.18
C TYR A 515 22.88 14.69 0.38
N SER A 516 23.64 15.61 0.98
CA SER A 516 24.15 16.81 0.30
C SER A 516 25.10 16.45 -0.85
N GLU A 517 26.06 15.56 -0.61
CA GLU A 517 27.01 15.08 -1.62
C GLU A 517 26.30 14.33 -2.76
N TYR A 518 25.30 13.50 -2.44
CA TYR A 518 24.48 12.82 -3.43
C TYR A 518 23.76 13.82 -4.34
N LYS A 519 23.03 14.79 -3.77
CA LYS A 519 22.28 15.80 -4.54
C LYS A 519 23.19 16.59 -5.47
N LYS A 520 24.39 16.93 -5.01
CA LYS A 520 25.37 17.71 -5.75
C LYS A 520 25.92 16.97 -6.98
N ASN A 521 26.11 15.65 -6.91
CA ASN A 521 26.73 14.84 -7.96
C ASN A 521 25.76 13.84 -8.60
N TYR A 522 24.46 14.12 -8.53
CA TYR A 522 23.41 13.20 -8.96
C TYR A 522 23.57 12.75 -10.42
N GLU A 523 24.00 13.64 -11.33
CA GLU A 523 24.14 13.27 -12.75
C GLU A 523 25.27 12.27 -13.00
N GLU A 524 26.37 12.36 -12.24
CA GLU A 524 27.54 11.46 -12.34
C GLU A 524 27.41 10.19 -11.48
N ASP A 525 26.46 10.18 -10.54
CA ASP A 525 26.27 9.14 -9.53
C ASP A 525 24.78 8.92 -9.18
N LYS A 526 23.99 8.49 -10.17
CA LYS A 526 22.55 8.23 -9.99
C LYS A 526 22.24 7.11 -8.99
N SER A 527 23.20 6.23 -8.69
CA SER A 527 23.04 5.23 -7.63
C SER A 527 23.34 5.79 -6.24
N GLY A 528 24.14 6.86 -6.13
CA GLY A 528 24.65 7.40 -4.88
C GLY A 528 25.80 6.60 -4.27
N LEU A 529 26.37 5.66 -5.01
CA LEU A 529 27.46 4.81 -4.52
C LEU A 529 28.73 5.63 -4.29
N LYS A 530 29.10 6.53 -5.22
CA LYS A 530 30.30 7.35 -5.08
C LYS A 530 30.15 8.36 -3.95
N ALA A 531 28.97 8.97 -3.81
CA ALA A 531 28.65 9.85 -2.70
C ALA A 531 28.78 9.11 -1.37
N PHE A 532 28.26 7.87 -1.30
CA PHE A 532 28.37 7.01 -0.13
C PHE A 532 29.82 6.69 0.23
N GLU A 533 30.62 6.22 -0.73
CA GLU A 533 32.02 5.86 -0.49
C GLU A 533 32.87 7.06 -0.11
N LYS A 534 32.60 8.23 -0.72
CA LYS A 534 33.26 9.49 -0.38
C LYS A 534 33.02 9.90 1.07
N VAL A 535 31.76 9.89 1.51
CA VAL A 535 31.38 10.36 2.86
C VAL A 535 31.79 9.36 3.94
N THR A 536 31.69 8.06 3.66
CA THR A 536 32.14 7.03 4.61
C THR A 536 33.65 6.83 4.63
N GLY A 537 34.36 7.32 3.61
CA GLY A 537 35.80 7.13 3.41
C GLY A 537 36.19 5.67 3.10
N LYS A 538 35.24 4.83 2.70
CA LYS A 538 35.42 3.39 2.49
C LYS A 538 34.74 2.98 1.20
N ASN A 539 35.34 2.03 0.49
CA ASN A 539 34.59 1.35 -0.57
C ASN A 539 33.44 0.52 0.03
N ILE A 540 32.42 0.22 -0.77
CA ILE A 540 31.19 -0.42 -0.26
C ILE A 540 31.44 -1.79 0.39
N ALA A 541 32.39 -2.58 -0.14
CA ALA A 541 32.69 -3.91 0.36
C ALA A 541 33.39 -3.88 1.74
N ASP A 542 34.27 -2.90 1.97
CA ASP A 542 34.92 -2.73 3.26
C ASP A 542 33.99 -2.07 4.27
N PHE A 543 33.13 -1.16 3.83
CA PHE A 543 32.05 -0.62 4.65
C PHE A 543 31.12 -1.73 5.14
N GLU A 544 30.65 -2.61 4.25
CA GLU A 544 29.70 -3.68 4.58
C GLU A 544 30.22 -4.59 5.69
N LYS A 545 31.49 -5.01 5.63
CA LYS A 545 32.12 -5.83 6.68
C LYS A 545 32.12 -5.16 8.06
N GLU A 546 32.24 -3.84 8.10
CA GLU A 546 32.19 -3.08 9.35
C GLU A 546 30.76 -2.90 9.84
N TRP A 547 29.87 -2.54 8.93
CA TRP A 547 28.45 -2.39 9.20
C TRP A 547 27.84 -3.69 9.76
N GLU A 548 28.15 -4.85 9.16
CA GLU A 548 27.70 -6.15 9.67
C GLU A 548 28.22 -6.47 11.08
N LYS A 549 29.43 -6.00 11.43
CA LYS A 549 29.97 -6.13 12.81
C LYS A 549 29.31 -5.16 13.79
N TRP A 550 28.86 -4.01 13.30
CA TRP A 550 28.16 -3.00 14.09
C TRP A 550 26.71 -3.41 14.44
N LEU A 551 26.00 -4.10 13.53
CA LEU A 551 24.60 -4.50 13.73
C LEU A 551 24.33 -5.28 15.05
N PRO A 552 25.13 -6.29 15.46
CA PRO A 552 24.93 -6.96 16.74
C PRO A 552 25.18 -6.07 17.97
N VAL A 553 26.01 -5.02 17.85
CA VAL A 553 26.34 -4.12 18.96
C VAL A 553 25.13 -3.26 19.32
N ILE A 554 24.45 -2.69 18.32
CA ILE A 554 23.24 -1.91 18.56
C ILE A 554 22.08 -2.77 19.05
N ASN A 555 22.08 -4.07 18.76
CA ASN A 555 21.08 -5.01 19.30
C ASN A 555 21.24 -5.23 20.82
N LYS A 556 22.43 -5.00 21.39
CA LYS A 556 22.72 -5.20 22.81
C LYS A 556 22.56 -3.96 23.69
N LYS A 557 22.55 -2.76 23.10
CA LYS A 557 22.35 -1.50 23.83
C LYS A 557 20.87 -1.32 24.15
N ASP A 558 20.46 -1.44 25.41
CA ASP A 558 19.21 -0.87 25.95
C ASP A 558 19.55 0.28 26.88
#